data_AF-A0A7S0XID6-F1
#
_entry.id   AF-A0A7S0XID6-F1
#
_cell.length_a   1.000
_cell.length_b   1.000
_cell.length_c   1.000
_cell.angle_alpha   90.00
_cell.angle_beta   90.00
_cell.angle_gamma   90.00
#
_symmetry.space_group_name_H-M   'P 1'
#
loop_
_entity.id
_entity.type
_entity.pdbx_description
1 polymer ?
#
loop_
_entity_poly.entity_id
_entity_poly.type
_entity_poly.pdbx_seq_one_letter_code
_entity_poly.pdbx_strand_id
1 'polypeptide(L)'
;MGDLSAQAAAAMEPILRQLQSPDNTLRNEAEMAFNAAKQQPGPCLDALSALATSSQDEIVRAAAAVLLRRTATDLWDRLNEPTKIAVKQRLLAGIRQEPIAANRKKLCDTISVLGAGVVARGGWPELLPFLFEISKSPSADERESALYIFAQLTGYISTELEPYLSTLHGMFRTALSDSEQIVRAAALKATVSVLNHAESAKCAEFEDLIPLMLHPLSESLNAGDEDLARKSIEMLIEVMETEPRFWRNHLPQVTSAMLTVASTTTLEEGTRQLGLEFLVSTAEKLPTACRKMANFVQSVIPVAMAMMLELQDEQEWYAKDDDDDDTMEYTNFDAGQESLDRLAIALGGKAVLPVAFGIIPQFLDNASSWEHRHAGLLA
;
A
#
# COMPACT_ATOMS: atom_id res chain seq x y z
N MET A 1 -3.81 41.16 8.11
CA MET A 1 -3.97 39.87 7.38
C MET A 1 -4.90 38.90 8.10
N GLY A 2 -4.83 38.73 9.42
CA GLY A 2 -5.70 37.79 10.16
C GLY A 2 -7.20 37.99 9.96
N ASP A 3 -7.66 39.24 9.90
CA ASP A 3 -9.09 39.57 9.78
C ASP A 3 -9.70 39.20 8.41
N LEU A 4 -8.94 39.40 7.32
CA LEU A 4 -9.35 39.03 5.96
C LEU A 4 -9.35 37.50 5.74
N SER A 5 -8.42 36.80 6.40
CA SER A 5 -8.34 35.34 6.38
C SER A 5 -9.57 34.71 7.03
N ALA A 6 -9.96 35.20 8.20
CA ALA A 6 -11.15 34.75 8.91
C ALA A 6 -12.44 35.01 8.11
N GLN A 7 -12.55 36.18 7.47
CA GLN A 7 -13.69 36.49 6.60
C GLN A 7 -13.78 35.57 5.38
N ALA A 8 -12.65 35.29 4.71
CA ALA A 8 -12.62 34.38 3.56
C ALA A 8 -13.00 32.95 3.96
N ALA A 9 -12.50 32.47 5.10
CA ALA A 9 -12.89 31.16 5.65
C ALA A 9 -14.39 31.10 5.98
N ALA A 10 -14.92 32.12 6.66
CA ALA A 10 -16.35 32.19 7.00
C ALA A 10 -17.26 32.21 5.77
N ALA A 11 -16.84 32.86 4.68
CA ALA A 11 -17.57 32.87 3.42
C ALA A 11 -17.47 31.53 2.65
N MET A 12 -16.34 30.82 2.77
CA MET A 12 -16.10 29.54 2.09
C MET A 12 -16.81 28.37 2.79
N GLU A 13 -16.94 28.40 4.11
CA GLU A 13 -17.54 27.31 4.90
C GLU A 13 -18.95 26.87 4.44
N PRO A 14 -19.94 27.77 4.24
CA PRO A 14 -21.26 27.36 3.74
C PRO A 14 -21.20 26.76 2.33
N ILE A 15 -20.28 27.22 1.47
CA ILE A 15 -20.08 26.65 0.13
C ILE A 15 -19.64 25.18 0.27
N LEU A 16 -18.66 24.92 1.15
CA LEU A 16 -18.16 23.56 1.37
C LEU A 16 -19.23 22.62 1.93
N ARG A 17 -20.10 23.12 2.82
CA ARG A 17 -21.26 22.34 3.32
C ARG A 17 -22.24 22.01 2.19
N GLN A 18 -22.60 22.99 1.37
CA GLN A 18 -23.55 22.80 0.28
C GLN A 18 -23.04 21.84 -0.81
N LEU A 19 -21.72 21.78 -1.03
CA LEU A 19 -21.12 20.79 -1.93
C LEU A 19 -21.36 19.33 -1.49
N GLN A 20 -21.67 19.10 -0.22
CA GLN A 20 -21.99 17.78 0.33
C GLN A 20 -23.50 17.49 0.36
N SER A 21 -24.33 18.44 -0.11
CA SER A 21 -25.79 18.29 -0.10
C SER A 21 -26.25 17.21 -1.08
N PRO A 22 -27.26 16.40 -0.72
CA PRO A 22 -27.93 15.51 -1.68
C PRO A 22 -28.80 16.27 -2.69
N ASP A 23 -29.10 17.56 -2.46
CA ASP A 23 -29.83 18.40 -3.41
C ASP A 23 -28.89 18.91 -4.51
N ASN A 24 -29.13 18.43 -5.74
CA ASN A 24 -28.37 18.82 -6.93
C ASN A 24 -28.38 20.33 -7.19
N THR A 25 -29.46 21.04 -6.85
CA THR A 25 -29.56 22.48 -7.07
C THR A 25 -28.58 23.22 -6.18
N LEU A 26 -28.61 22.93 -4.87
CA LEU A 26 -27.68 23.51 -3.89
C LEU A 26 -26.23 23.14 -4.21
N ARG A 27 -25.98 21.90 -4.64
CA ARG A 27 -24.64 21.46 -5.02
C ARG A 27 -24.12 22.21 -6.24
N ASN A 28 -24.93 22.37 -7.28
CA ASN A 28 -24.54 23.11 -8.50
C ASN A 28 -24.27 24.60 -8.21
N GLU A 29 -25.09 25.23 -7.37
CA GLU A 29 -24.87 26.61 -6.92
C GLU A 29 -23.55 26.76 -6.16
N ALA A 30 -23.26 25.82 -5.25
CA ALA A 30 -22.01 25.79 -4.50
C ALA A 30 -20.79 25.53 -5.39
N GLU A 31 -20.91 24.66 -6.41
CA GLU A 31 -19.85 24.44 -7.41
C GLU A 31 -19.56 25.71 -8.20
N MET A 32 -20.59 26.45 -8.62
CA MET A 32 -20.42 27.75 -9.28
C MET A 32 -19.72 28.76 -8.36
N ALA A 33 -20.15 28.85 -7.10
CA ALA A 33 -19.55 29.73 -6.11
C ALA A 33 -18.07 29.38 -5.84
N PHE A 34 -17.75 28.09 -5.71
CA PHE A 34 -16.39 27.61 -5.55
C PHE A 34 -15.53 27.92 -6.78
N ASN A 35 -16.08 27.73 -7.99
CA ASN A 35 -15.40 28.07 -9.24
C ASN A 35 -15.11 29.56 -9.37
N ALA A 36 -16.01 30.43 -8.89
CA ALA A 36 -15.77 31.85 -8.79
C ALA A 36 -14.68 32.18 -7.75
N ALA A 37 -14.68 31.52 -6.59
CA ALA A 37 -13.65 31.72 -5.56
C ALA A 37 -12.24 31.39 -6.06
N LYS A 38 -12.07 30.35 -6.91
CA LYS A 38 -10.78 30.03 -7.55
C LYS A 38 -10.21 31.16 -8.42
N GLN A 39 -11.04 32.10 -8.87
CA GLN A 39 -10.56 33.29 -9.60
C GLN A 39 -9.78 34.26 -8.70
N GLN A 40 -9.88 34.08 -7.38
CA GLN A 40 -9.08 34.77 -6.36
C GLN A 40 -8.19 33.74 -5.61
N PRO A 41 -7.08 33.28 -6.21
CA PRO A 41 -6.25 32.18 -5.69
C PRO A 41 -5.80 32.34 -4.23
N GLY A 42 -5.31 33.53 -3.87
CA GLY A 42 -4.82 33.81 -2.52
C GLY A 42 -5.89 33.59 -1.45
N PRO A 43 -7.00 34.35 -1.47
CA PRO A 43 -8.11 34.14 -0.55
C PRO A 43 -8.70 32.73 -0.59
N CYS A 44 -8.78 32.10 -1.77
CA CYS A 44 -9.32 30.75 -1.91
C CYS A 44 -8.47 29.70 -1.19
N LEU A 45 -7.16 29.63 -1.47
CA LEU A 45 -6.29 28.65 -0.82
C LEU A 45 -6.06 28.96 0.67
N ASP A 46 -6.02 30.24 1.04
CA ASP A 46 -5.95 30.65 2.44
C ASP A 46 -7.17 30.15 3.23
N ALA A 47 -8.38 30.38 2.71
CA ALA A 47 -9.63 29.90 3.31
C ALA A 47 -9.70 28.38 3.39
N LEU A 48 -9.35 27.67 2.30
CA LEU A 48 -9.31 26.20 2.29
C LEU A 48 -8.32 25.66 3.32
N SER A 49 -7.12 26.22 3.42
CA SER A 49 -6.12 25.79 4.40
C SER A 49 -6.58 26.05 5.85
N ALA A 50 -7.25 27.17 6.11
CA ALA A 50 -7.79 27.47 7.42
C ALA A 50 -8.92 26.50 7.79
N LEU A 51 -9.91 26.33 6.91
CA LEU A 51 -11.03 25.44 7.15
C LEU A 51 -10.61 23.98 7.31
N ALA A 52 -9.62 23.52 6.55
CA ALA A 52 -9.08 22.17 6.66
C ALA A 52 -8.48 21.86 8.05
N THR A 53 -7.99 22.89 8.77
CA THR A 53 -7.28 22.69 10.04
C THR A 53 -8.04 23.20 11.27
N SER A 54 -8.99 24.13 11.11
CA SER A 54 -9.63 24.79 12.25
C SER A 54 -11.16 24.81 12.23
N SER A 55 -11.82 24.28 11.18
CA SER A 55 -13.29 24.20 11.19
C SER A 55 -13.77 23.26 12.29
N GLN A 56 -14.83 23.67 13.00
CA GLN A 56 -15.49 22.83 13.99
C GLN A 56 -16.29 21.69 13.35
N ASP A 57 -16.56 21.79 12.04
CA ASP A 57 -17.31 20.82 11.27
C ASP A 57 -16.36 19.85 10.57
N GLU A 58 -16.40 18.58 10.96
CA GLU A 58 -15.56 17.52 10.40
C GLU A 58 -15.73 17.37 8.88
N ILE A 59 -16.96 17.52 8.39
CA ILE A 59 -17.29 17.39 6.97
C ILE A 59 -16.63 18.54 6.20
N VAL A 60 -16.66 19.75 6.76
CA VAL A 60 -15.99 20.92 6.19
C VAL A 60 -14.47 20.74 6.20
N ARG A 61 -13.88 20.25 7.30
CA ARG A 61 -12.42 19.97 7.35
C ARG A 61 -12.02 18.99 6.24
N ALA A 62 -12.77 17.91 6.10
CA ALA A 62 -12.55 16.88 5.07
C ALA A 62 -12.65 17.46 3.65
N ALA A 63 -13.72 18.18 3.35
CA ALA A 63 -13.95 18.79 2.04
C ALA A 63 -12.89 19.85 1.71
N ALA A 64 -12.51 20.68 2.68
CA ALA A 64 -11.50 21.70 2.53
C ALA A 64 -10.13 21.10 2.20
N ALA A 65 -9.71 20.05 2.92
CA ALA A 65 -8.45 19.36 2.65
C ALA A 65 -8.40 18.79 1.22
N VAL A 66 -9.47 18.11 0.79
CA VAL A 66 -9.56 17.50 -0.55
C VAL A 66 -9.56 18.56 -1.65
N LEU A 67 -10.34 19.64 -1.50
CA LEU A 67 -10.39 20.70 -2.48
C LEU A 67 -9.09 21.49 -2.52
N LEU A 68 -8.42 21.67 -1.39
CA LEU A 68 -7.08 22.26 -1.34
C LEU A 68 -6.10 21.41 -2.15
N ARG A 69 -6.05 20.10 -1.94
CA ARG A 69 -5.21 19.18 -2.73
C ARG A 69 -5.45 19.31 -4.23
N ARG A 70 -6.73 19.34 -4.64
CA ARG A 70 -7.14 19.37 -6.05
C ARG A 70 -6.86 20.71 -6.74
N THR A 71 -6.79 21.81 -5.99
CA THR A 71 -6.70 23.16 -6.56
C THR A 71 -5.36 23.84 -6.32
N ALA A 72 -4.63 23.44 -5.28
CA ALA A 72 -3.39 24.09 -4.91
C ALA A 72 -2.35 24.02 -6.03
N THR A 73 -2.18 22.86 -6.67
CA THR A 73 -1.18 22.68 -7.73
C THR A 73 -1.33 23.68 -8.88
N ASP A 74 -2.55 23.96 -9.31
CA ASP A 74 -2.84 24.89 -10.43
C ASP A 74 -2.76 26.36 -10.02
N LEU A 75 -3.07 26.65 -8.77
CA LEU A 75 -3.22 28.03 -8.27
C LEU A 75 -1.96 28.52 -7.54
N TRP A 76 -1.05 27.63 -7.15
CA TRP A 76 0.06 27.91 -6.25
C TRP A 76 0.92 29.08 -6.68
N ASP A 77 1.31 29.13 -7.95
CA ASP A 77 2.23 30.15 -8.44
C ASP A 77 1.61 31.55 -8.52
N ARG A 78 0.27 31.64 -8.44
CA ARG A 78 -0.49 32.90 -8.41
C ARG A 78 -0.63 33.48 -7.00
N LEU A 79 -0.16 32.78 -5.96
CA LEU A 79 -0.16 33.27 -4.58
C LEU A 79 1.02 34.21 -4.32
N ASN A 80 0.81 35.20 -3.45
CA ASN A 80 1.90 35.96 -2.86
C ASN A 80 2.64 35.11 -1.80
N GLU A 81 3.88 35.47 -1.49
CA GLU A 81 4.72 34.70 -0.57
C GLU A 81 4.15 34.60 0.86
N PRO A 82 3.57 35.66 1.46
CA PRO A 82 2.92 35.56 2.76
C PRO A 82 1.81 34.50 2.82
N THR A 83 0.97 34.41 1.78
CA THR A 83 -0.08 33.40 1.71
C THR A 83 0.50 32.00 1.53
N LYS A 84 1.55 31.83 0.71
CA LYS A 84 2.24 30.53 0.58
C LYS A 84 2.78 30.05 1.92
N ILE A 85 3.44 30.93 2.69
CA ILE A 85 3.96 30.62 4.02
C ILE A 85 2.82 30.23 4.97
N ALA A 86 1.74 31.01 5.01
CA ALA A 86 0.59 30.74 5.88
C ALA A 86 -0.06 29.37 5.58
N VAL A 87 -0.28 29.05 4.31
CA VAL A 87 -0.85 27.75 3.89
C VAL A 87 0.05 26.59 4.33
N LYS A 88 1.37 26.68 4.09
CA LYS A 88 2.33 25.65 4.54
C LYS A 88 2.28 25.45 6.05
N GLN A 89 2.34 26.54 6.82
CA GLN A 89 2.33 26.49 8.29
C GLN A 89 1.04 25.89 8.84
N ARG A 90 -0.13 26.26 8.29
CA ARG A 90 -1.41 25.68 8.71
C ARG A 90 -1.43 24.18 8.43
N LEU A 91 -1.06 23.75 7.23
CA LEU A 91 -1.04 22.32 6.88
C LEU A 91 -0.18 21.50 7.85
N LEU A 92 1.03 21.94 8.16
CA LEU A 92 1.90 21.23 9.12
C LEU A 92 1.32 21.23 10.53
N ALA A 93 0.75 22.35 10.99
CA ALA A 93 0.09 22.42 12.29
C ALA A 93 -1.17 21.53 12.35
N GLY A 94 -1.90 21.40 11.24
CA GLY A 94 -3.12 20.61 11.13
C GLY A 94 -2.91 19.13 11.40
N ILE A 95 -1.75 18.56 11.03
CA ILE A 95 -1.42 17.15 11.33
C ILE A 95 -1.45 16.86 12.83
N ARG A 96 -0.97 17.80 13.66
CA ARG A 96 -0.95 17.65 15.12
C ARG A 96 -2.30 17.86 15.78
N GLN A 97 -3.19 18.59 15.10
CA GLN A 97 -4.45 19.05 15.68
C GLN A 97 -5.65 18.20 15.26
N GLU A 98 -5.58 17.46 14.14
CA GLU A 98 -6.71 16.70 13.62
C GLU A 98 -6.90 15.37 14.38
N PRO A 99 -7.98 15.23 15.16
CA PRO A 99 -8.23 14.01 15.94
C PRO A 99 -8.77 12.86 15.08
N ILE A 100 -9.36 13.14 13.92
CA ILE A 100 -9.99 12.11 13.08
C ILE A 100 -8.98 11.58 12.06
N ALA A 101 -8.60 10.30 12.18
CA ALA A 101 -7.64 9.64 11.30
C ALA A 101 -7.99 9.81 9.80
N ALA A 102 -9.28 9.67 9.45
CA ALA A 102 -9.74 9.83 8.06
C ALA A 102 -9.55 11.26 7.52
N ASN A 103 -9.53 12.29 8.36
CA ASN A 103 -9.26 13.67 7.96
C ASN A 103 -7.78 14.00 8.01
N ARG A 104 -7.05 13.46 8.99
CA ARG A 104 -5.59 13.57 9.07
C ARG A 104 -4.94 12.97 7.82
N LYS A 105 -5.43 11.82 7.35
CA LYS A 105 -5.00 11.23 6.06
C LYS A 105 -5.25 12.17 4.87
N LYS A 106 -6.38 12.87 4.82
CA LYS A 106 -6.64 13.87 3.77
C LYS A 106 -5.64 15.04 3.84
N LEU A 107 -5.27 15.49 5.04
CA LEU A 107 -4.20 16.49 5.22
C LEU A 107 -2.85 15.95 4.74
N CYS A 108 -2.50 14.70 5.09
CA CYS A 108 -1.29 14.04 4.61
C CYS A 108 -1.26 13.97 3.07
N ASP A 109 -2.36 13.59 2.43
CA ASP A 109 -2.48 13.57 0.97
C ASP A 109 -2.28 14.98 0.38
N THR A 110 -2.88 16.01 0.99
CA THR A 110 -2.73 17.41 0.56
C THR A 110 -1.29 17.88 0.68
N ILE A 111 -0.63 17.58 1.81
CA ILE A 111 0.79 17.91 2.02
C ILE A 111 1.66 17.16 1.02
N SER A 112 1.37 15.89 0.73
CA SER A 112 2.16 15.08 -0.20
C SER A 112 2.09 15.63 -1.63
N VAL A 113 0.89 15.91 -2.15
CA VAL A 113 0.72 16.43 -3.52
C VAL A 113 1.29 17.84 -3.67
N LEU A 114 0.97 18.74 -2.74
CA LEU A 114 1.51 20.10 -2.77
C LEU A 114 3.03 20.09 -2.54
N GLY A 115 3.47 19.29 -1.57
CA GLY A 115 4.87 19.12 -1.19
C GLY A 115 5.72 18.65 -2.36
N ALA A 116 5.29 17.61 -3.07
CA ALA A 116 5.96 17.11 -4.27
C ALA A 116 6.26 18.23 -5.27
N GLY A 117 5.23 19.01 -5.65
CA GLY A 117 5.41 20.09 -6.62
C GLY A 117 6.25 21.27 -6.11
N VAL A 118 6.19 21.58 -4.81
CA VAL A 118 6.93 22.71 -4.23
C VAL A 118 8.38 22.36 -3.93
N VAL A 119 8.64 21.16 -3.39
CA VAL A 119 9.99 20.67 -3.04
C VAL A 119 10.83 20.44 -4.30
N ALA A 120 10.27 19.86 -5.36
CA ALA A 120 10.96 19.68 -6.65
C ALA A 120 11.46 21.00 -7.27
N ARG A 121 10.88 22.15 -6.86
CA ARG A 121 11.29 23.48 -7.28
C ARG A 121 12.19 24.20 -6.26
N GLY A 122 12.72 23.47 -5.27
CA GLY A 122 13.57 24.00 -4.20
C GLY A 122 12.81 24.80 -3.13
N GLY A 123 11.49 24.64 -3.03
CA GLY A 123 10.65 25.31 -2.04
C GLY A 123 10.34 24.46 -0.80
N TRP A 124 9.71 25.09 0.20
CA TRP A 124 9.21 24.44 1.43
C TRP A 124 10.30 23.71 2.25
N PRO A 125 11.38 24.41 2.64
CA PRO A 125 12.49 23.82 3.39
C PRO A 125 12.08 23.27 4.77
N GLU A 126 10.93 23.67 5.30
CA GLU A 126 10.43 23.23 6.60
C GLU A 126 9.78 21.83 6.56
N LEU A 127 9.41 21.31 5.38
CA LEU A 127 8.64 20.07 5.27
C LEU A 127 9.43 18.85 5.77
N LEU A 128 10.61 18.59 5.19
CA LEU A 128 11.40 17.41 5.58
C LEU A 128 11.84 17.45 7.06
N PRO A 129 12.36 18.58 7.60
CA PRO A 129 12.64 18.69 9.03
C PRO A 129 11.43 18.41 9.91
N PHE A 130 10.25 18.92 9.55
CA PHE A 130 9.01 18.63 10.27
C PHE A 130 8.67 17.14 10.24
N LEU A 131 8.73 16.48 9.08
CA LEU A 131 8.44 15.04 8.98
C LEU A 131 9.42 14.20 9.82
N PHE A 132 10.71 14.53 9.81
CA PHE A 132 11.69 13.87 10.67
C PHE A 132 11.42 14.11 12.17
N GLU A 133 10.93 15.29 12.54
CA GLU A 133 10.53 15.60 13.92
C GLU A 133 9.33 14.75 14.34
N ILE A 134 8.23 14.78 13.58
CA ILE A 134 6.99 14.07 13.94
C ILE A 134 7.12 12.54 13.85
N SER A 135 8.07 12.02 13.05
CA SER A 135 8.42 10.59 13.05
C SER A 135 8.93 10.06 14.40
N LYS A 136 9.38 10.96 15.29
CA LYS A 136 9.89 10.64 16.63
C LYS A 136 8.93 11.08 17.73
N SER A 137 7.72 11.50 17.37
CA SER A 137 6.71 11.99 18.30
C SER A 137 6.25 10.87 19.24
N PRO A 138 5.89 11.18 20.50
CA PRO A 138 5.19 10.22 21.36
C PRO A 138 3.83 9.80 20.79
N SER A 139 3.23 10.62 19.91
CA SER A 139 1.95 10.31 19.27
C SER A 139 2.13 9.35 18.09
N ALA A 140 1.46 8.19 18.16
CA ALA A 140 1.44 7.20 17.09
C ALA A 140 0.88 7.77 15.77
N ASP A 141 -0.15 8.60 15.90
CA ASP A 141 -0.80 9.29 14.79
C ASP A 141 0.14 10.22 14.02
N GLU A 142 1.02 10.91 14.74
CA GLU A 142 2.05 11.77 14.14
C GLU A 142 3.14 10.95 13.46
N ARG A 143 3.60 9.86 14.09
CA ARG A 143 4.59 8.95 13.49
C ARG A 143 4.05 8.31 12.21
N GLU A 144 2.82 7.81 12.23
CA GLU A 144 2.12 7.27 11.07
C GLU A 144 2.00 8.30 9.95
N SER A 145 1.58 9.53 10.27
CA SER A 145 1.45 10.62 9.29
C SER A 145 2.79 10.95 8.61
N ALA A 146 3.88 10.96 9.38
CA ALA A 146 5.22 11.20 8.85
C ALA A 146 5.60 10.15 7.80
N LEU A 147 5.45 8.87 8.15
CA LEU A 147 5.78 7.73 7.30
C LEU A 147 4.88 7.70 6.06
N TYR A 148 3.59 7.98 6.23
CA TYR A 148 2.65 8.08 5.12
C TYR A 148 3.07 9.15 4.11
N ILE A 149 3.41 10.36 4.59
CA ILE A 149 3.85 11.44 3.71
C ILE A 149 5.18 11.10 3.03
N PHE A 150 6.14 10.50 3.74
CA PHE A 150 7.38 10.03 3.11
C PHE A 150 7.13 8.97 2.03
N ALA A 151 6.24 8.01 2.27
CA ALA A 151 5.87 7.00 1.29
C ALA A 151 5.32 7.63 0.00
N GLN A 152 4.50 8.67 0.11
CA GLN A 152 3.95 9.38 -1.04
C GLN A 152 5.01 10.24 -1.74
N LEU A 153 5.75 11.06 -0.99
CA LEU A 153 6.75 11.97 -1.55
C LEU A 153 7.85 11.22 -2.31
N THR A 154 8.22 10.02 -1.86
CA THR A 154 9.26 9.21 -2.50
C THR A 154 8.96 8.92 -3.97
N GLY A 155 7.69 8.73 -4.34
CA GLY A 155 7.31 8.52 -5.75
C GLY A 155 7.41 9.76 -6.64
N TYR A 156 7.56 10.95 -6.05
CA TYR A 156 7.59 12.22 -6.80
C TYR A 156 8.93 12.96 -6.72
N ILE A 157 9.65 12.82 -5.61
CA ILE A 157 10.87 13.57 -5.30
C ILE A 157 12.01 12.65 -4.84
N SER A 158 12.15 11.48 -5.48
CA SER A 158 13.15 10.47 -5.09
C SER A 158 14.58 11.05 -5.12
N THR A 159 14.92 11.84 -6.14
CA THR A 159 16.23 12.50 -6.27
C THR A 159 16.50 13.49 -5.14
N GLU A 160 15.51 14.29 -4.74
CA GLU A 160 15.65 15.23 -3.62
C GLU A 160 15.77 14.52 -2.26
N LEU A 161 15.28 13.28 -2.15
CA LEU A 161 15.38 12.45 -0.96
C LEU A 161 16.69 11.66 -0.87
N GLU A 162 17.46 11.53 -1.95
CA GLU A 162 18.75 10.80 -1.96
C GLU A 162 19.71 11.21 -0.83
N PRO A 163 19.92 12.51 -0.52
CA PRO A 163 20.81 12.92 0.56
C PRO A 163 20.34 12.45 1.95
N TYR A 164 19.07 12.08 2.07
CA TYR A 164 18.42 11.70 3.32
C TYR A 164 18.23 10.20 3.48
N LEU A 165 18.62 9.37 2.51
CA LEU A 165 18.38 7.90 2.53
C LEU A 165 18.92 7.23 3.81
N SER A 166 20.10 7.61 4.28
CA SER A 166 20.65 7.07 5.55
C SER A 166 19.80 7.47 6.76
N THR A 167 19.20 8.66 6.75
CA THR A 167 18.29 9.09 7.82
C THR A 167 16.95 8.37 7.74
N LEU A 168 16.41 8.19 6.52
CA LEU A 168 15.21 7.42 6.25
C LEU A 168 15.38 5.96 6.68
N HIS A 169 16.52 5.35 6.38
CA HIS A 169 16.87 4.01 6.83
C HIS A 169 16.75 3.84 8.35
N GLY A 170 17.43 4.70 9.13
CA GLY A 170 17.37 4.63 10.59
C GLY A 170 15.96 4.88 11.16
N MET A 171 15.20 5.76 10.51
CA MET A 171 13.81 6.03 10.84
C MET A 171 12.91 4.81 10.57
N PHE A 172 13.02 4.18 9.39
CA PHE A 172 12.24 3.00 9.04
C PHE A 172 12.61 1.80 9.91
N ARG A 173 13.90 1.59 10.21
CA ARG A 173 14.33 0.54 11.14
C ARG A 173 13.62 0.65 12.49
N THR A 174 13.55 1.87 13.02
CA THR A 174 12.88 2.14 14.29
C THR A 174 11.37 1.92 14.17
N ALA A 175 10.75 2.46 13.11
CA ALA A 175 9.30 2.43 12.92
C ALA A 175 8.75 1.03 12.55
N LEU A 176 9.52 0.18 11.87
CA LEU A 176 9.16 -1.22 11.61
C LEU A 176 9.09 -2.08 12.89
N SER A 177 9.71 -1.59 13.98
CA SER A 177 9.67 -2.21 15.31
C SER A 177 8.89 -1.37 16.34
N ASP A 178 8.06 -0.43 15.87
CA ASP A 178 7.25 0.43 16.74
C ASP A 178 6.24 -0.41 17.56
N SER A 179 5.79 0.09 18.71
CA SER A 179 4.78 -0.60 19.51
C SER A 179 3.40 -0.61 18.86
N GLU A 180 3.12 0.37 17.99
CA GLU A 180 1.81 0.58 17.38
C GLU A 180 1.74 -0.01 15.95
N GLN A 181 0.74 -0.85 15.71
CA GLN A 181 0.55 -1.56 14.43
C GLN A 181 0.43 -0.60 13.24
N ILE A 182 -0.27 0.53 13.43
CA ILE A 182 -0.44 1.56 12.40
C ILE A 182 0.89 2.17 11.94
N VAL A 183 1.86 2.31 12.86
CA VAL A 183 3.17 2.88 12.57
C VAL A 183 4.02 1.86 11.81
N ARG A 184 3.99 0.59 12.23
CA ARG A 184 4.70 -0.50 11.54
C ARG A 184 4.20 -0.71 10.12
N ALA A 185 2.88 -0.68 9.91
CA ALA A 185 2.27 -0.75 8.58
C ALA A 185 2.70 0.42 7.68
N ALA A 186 2.67 1.65 8.21
CA ALA A 186 3.12 2.83 7.48
C ALA A 186 4.63 2.79 7.19
N ALA A 187 5.44 2.23 8.09
CA ALA A 187 6.87 2.05 7.91
C ALA A 187 7.19 1.05 6.80
N LEU A 188 6.45 -0.06 6.74
CA LEU A 188 6.56 -1.02 5.63
C LEU A 188 6.26 -0.34 4.30
N LYS A 189 5.15 0.39 4.22
CA LYS A 189 4.77 1.13 3.02
C LYS A 189 5.82 2.16 2.60
N ALA A 190 6.38 2.91 3.56
CA ALA A 190 7.42 3.90 3.28
C ALA A 190 8.73 3.25 2.81
N THR A 191 9.11 2.12 3.41
CA THR A 191 10.29 1.33 3.00
C THR A 191 10.12 0.81 1.58
N VAL A 192 8.97 0.18 1.29
CA VAL A 192 8.61 -0.34 -0.04
C VAL A 192 8.63 0.77 -1.09
N SER A 193 8.07 1.93 -0.77
CA SER A 193 8.10 3.08 -1.68
C SER A 193 9.53 3.53 -2.03
N VAL A 194 10.45 3.54 -1.06
CA VAL A 194 11.88 3.81 -1.34
C VAL A 194 12.48 2.73 -2.22
N LEU A 195 12.23 1.45 -1.95
CA LEU A 195 12.77 0.35 -2.75
C LEU A 195 12.28 0.37 -4.21
N ASN A 196 11.07 0.87 -4.45
CA ASN A 196 10.49 0.93 -5.80
C ASN A 196 10.96 2.14 -6.63
N HIS A 197 11.45 3.20 -5.99
CA HIS A 197 11.80 4.45 -6.67
C HIS A 197 13.28 4.86 -6.55
N ALA A 198 14.01 4.31 -5.59
CA ALA A 198 15.44 4.54 -5.47
C ALA A 198 16.22 3.72 -6.51
N GLU A 199 17.42 4.19 -6.85
CA GLU A 199 18.32 3.40 -7.69
C GLU A 199 18.69 2.08 -7.01
N SER A 200 18.78 0.98 -7.77
CA SER A 200 19.08 -0.36 -7.23
C SER A 200 20.35 -0.41 -6.37
N ALA A 201 21.35 0.42 -6.67
CA ALA A 201 22.59 0.51 -5.87
C ALA A 201 22.35 1.02 -4.45
N LYS A 202 21.31 1.84 -4.26
CA LYS A 202 20.89 2.41 -2.98
C LYS A 202 19.96 1.48 -2.20
N CYS A 203 19.17 0.65 -2.88
CA CYS A 203 18.32 -0.35 -2.23
C CYS A 203 19.11 -1.32 -1.34
N ALA A 204 20.37 -1.60 -1.68
CA ALA A 204 21.27 -2.42 -0.87
C ALA A 204 21.50 -1.86 0.55
N GLU A 205 21.37 -0.54 0.75
CA GLU A 205 21.50 0.08 2.08
C GLU A 205 20.35 -0.29 3.02
N PHE A 206 19.22 -0.79 2.49
CA PHE A 206 18.02 -1.17 3.25
C PHE A 206 17.88 -2.68 3.45
N GLU A 207 18.83 -3.49 2.96
CA GLU A 207 18.74 -4.96 2.96
C GLU A 207 18.58 -5.54 4.37
N ASP A 208 19.23 -4.93 5.35
CA ASP A 208 19.15 -5.33 6.76
C ASP A 208 17.76 -5.11 7.38
N LEU A 209 16.87 -4.37 6.70
CA LEU A 209 15.49 -4.15 7.14
C LEU A 209 14.56 -5.30 6.74
N ILE A 210 14.95 -6.20 5.83
CA ILE A 210 14.09 -7.30 5.34
C ILE A 210 13.48 -8.11 6.49
N PRO A 211 14.23 -8.54 7.53
CA PRO A 211 13.63 -9.25 8.66
C PRO A 211 12.55 -8.43 9.38
N LEU A 212 12.75 -7.12 9.50
CA LEU A 212 11.80 -6.21 10.16
C LEU A 212 10.57 -5.92 9.28
N MET A 213 10.72 -5.95 7.95
CA MET A 213 9.60 -5.84 7.00
C MET A 213 8.60 -7.00 7.12
N LEU A 214 9.03 -8.15 7.67
CA LEU A 214 8.13 -9.28 7.96
C LEU A 214 7.36 -9.13 9.27
N HIS A 215 7.76 -8.23 10.18
CA HIS A 215 7.08 -8.04 11.46
C HIS A 215 5.61 -7.61 11.30
N PRO A 216 5.26 -6.58 10.48
CA PRO A 216 3.88 -6.17 10.28
C PRO A 216 2.97 -7.34 9.85
N LEU A 217 3.46 -8.18 8.92
CA LEU A 217 2.76 -9.38 8.47
C LEU A 217 2.57 -10.40 9.60
N SER A 218 3.64 -10.74 10.32
CA SER A 218 3.57 -11.76 11.37
C SER A 218 2.61 -11.36 12.50
N GLU A 219 2.59 -10.08 12.87
CA GLU A 219 1.72 -9.58 13.94
C GLU A 219 0.28 -9.39 13.48
N SER A 220 0.04 -8.95 12.24
CA SER A 220 -1.31 -8.86 11.71
C SER A 220 -1.96 -10.25 11.64
N LEU A 221 -1.22 -11.27 11.22
CA LEU A 221 -1.68 -12.66 11.27
C LEU A 221 -1.97 -13.12 12.71
N ASN A 222 -1.08 -12.84 13.66
CA ASN A 222 -1.30 -13.21 15.07
C ASN A 222 -2.48 -12.46 15.72
N ALA A 223 -2.79 -11.26 15.24
CA ALA A 223 -3.92 -10.46 15.70
C ALA A 223 -5.25 -10.83 15.00
N GLY A 224 -5.22 -11.68 13.97
CA GLY A 224 -6.38 -12.00 13.13
C GLY A 224 -6.78 -10.87 12.16
N ASP A 225 -5.89 -9.89 11.94
CA ASP A 225 -6.08 -8.82 10.96
C ASP A 225 -5.52 -9.27 9.60
N GLU A 226 -6.26 -10.16 8.94
CA GLU A 226 -5.86 -10.71 7.64
C GLU A 226 -5.90 -9.66 6.52
N ASP A 227 -6.73 -8.63 6.61
CA ASP A 227 -6.74 -7.51 5.65
C ASP A 227 -5.42 -6.75 5.64
N LEU A 228 -4.84 -6.48 6.82
CA LEU A 228 -3.52 -5.88 6.89
C LEU A 228 -2.40 -6.85 6.50
N ALA A 229 -2.57 -8.14 6.81
CA ALA A 229 -1.63 -9.18 6.38
C ALA A 229 -1.54 -9.22 4.84
N ARG A 230 -2.69 -9.29 4.15
CA ARG A 230 -2.78 -9.26 2.69
C ARG A 230 -2.09 -8.04 2.09
N LYS A 231 -2.43 -6.84 2.56
CA LYS A 231 -1.77 -5.59 2.12
C LYS A 231 -0.26 -5.62 2.34
N SER A 232 0.19 -6.23 3.43
CA SER A 232 1.62 -6.39 3.70
C SER A 232 2.26 -7.32 2.67
N ILE A 233 1.66 -8.47 2.38
CA ILE A 233 2.18 -9.42 1.38
C ILE A 233 2.19 -8.77 -0.02
N GLU A 234 1.11 -8.09 -0.43
CA GLU A 234 1.03 -7.34 -1.70
C GLU A 234 2.21 -6.37 -1.87
N MET A 235 2.53 -5.60 -0.83
CA MET A 235 3.68 -4.69 -0.86
C MET A 235 5.03 -5.42 -0.96
N LEU A 236 5.16 -6.61 -0.37
CA LEU A 236 6.38 -7.42 -0.50
C LEU A 236 6.48 -8.04 -1.92
N ILE A 237 5.36 -8.45 -2.51
CA ILE A 237 5.29 -8.91 -3.90
C ILE A 237 5.73 -7.79 -4.84
N GLU A 238 5.22 -6.57 -4.65
CA GLU A 238 5.62 -5.39 -5.45
C GLU A 238 7.14 -5.23 -5.47
N VAL A 239 7.80 -5.31 -4.31
CA VAL A 239 9.28 -5.23 -4.21
C VAL A 239 9.98 -6.43 -4.87
N MET A 240 9.41 -7.64 -4.77
CA MET A 240 9.95 -8.80 -5.50
C MET A 240 9.89 -8.59 -7.03
N GLU A 241 8.85 -7.94 -7.52
CA GLU A 241 8.70 -7.67 -8.94
C GLU A 241 9.60 -6.56 -9.48
N THR A 242 9.78 -5.50 -8.69
CA THR A 242 10.53 -4.29 -9.08
C THR A 242 12.03 -4.42 -8.78
N GLU A 243 12.40 -4.93 -7.60
CA GLU A 243 13.78 -5.04 -7.13
C GLU A 243 14.09 -6.44 -6.56
N PRO A 244 14.02 -7.51 -7.38
CA PRO A 244 14.22 -8.89 -6.93
C PRO A 244 15.60 -9.14 -6.31
N ARG A 245 16.62 -8.36 -6.68
CA ARG A 245 17.99 -8.59 -6.20
C ARG A 245 18.16 -8.24 -4.73
N PHE A 246 17.32 -7.34 -4.20
CA PHE A 246 17.26 -6.95 -2.80
C PHE A 246 17.09 -8.16 -1.87
N TRP A 247 16.33 -9.16 -2.31
CA TRP A 247 15.97 -10.29 -1.46
C TRP A 247 17.06 -11.35 -1.30
N ARG A 248 18.14 -11.32 -2.09
CA ARG A 248 19.02 -12.49 -2.31
C ARG A 248 19.58 -13.12 -1.03
N ASN A 249 20.01 -12.31 -0.07
CA ASN A 249 20.63 -12.82 1.15
C ASN A 249 19.61 -13.27 2.20
N HIS A 250 18.36 -12.82 2.08
CA HIS A 250 17.25 -13.15 2.97
C HIS A 250 16.21 -14.09 2.34
N LEU A 251 16.43 -14.49 1.08
CA LEU A 251 15.48 -15.26 0.29
C LEU A 251 14.99 -16.51 1.04
N PRO A 252 15.84 -17.37 1.64
CA PRO A 252 15.37 -18.55 2.35
C PRO A 252 14.41 -18.23 3.52
N GLN A 253 14.68 -17.15 4.25
CA GLN A 253 13.85 -16.73 5.38
C GLN A 253 12.47 -16.27 4.88
N VAL A 254 12.45 -15.42 3.86
CA VAL A 254 11.21 -14.83 3.33
C VAL A 254 10.37 -15.90 2.64
N THR A 255 10.97 -16.79 1.84
CA THR A 255 10.25 -17.91 1.23
C THR A 255 9.69 -18.86 2.28
N SER A 256 10.42 -19.12 3.37
CA SER A 256 9.91 -19.96 4.46
C SER A 256 8.71 -19.32 5.16
N ALA A 257 8.72 -17.99 5.33
CA ALA A 257 7.59 -17.26 5.91
C ALA A 257 6.35 -17.36 4.99
N MET A 258 6.51 -17.11 3.69
CA MET A 258 5.39 -17.16 2.74
C MET A 258 4.87 -18.58 2.51
N LEU A 259 5.74 -19.58 2.57
CA LEU A 259 5.32 -20.99 2.57
C LEU A 259 4.45 -21.33 3.79
N THR A 260 4.80 -20.79 4.97
CA THR A 260 3.99 -20.96 6.18
C THR A 260 2.61 -20.34 6.00
N VAL A 261 2.55 -19.12 5.45
CA VAL A 261 1.27 -18.44 5.15
C VAL A 261 0.43 -19.28 4.17
N ALA A 262 0.98 -19.67 3.03
CA ALA A 262 0.26 -20.39 1.99
C ALA A 262 -0.27 -21.77 2.44
N SER A 263 0.49 -22.46 3.30
CA SER A 263 0.13 -23.81 3.80
C SER A 263 -0.76 -23.82 5.06
N THR A 264 -1.02 -22.66 5.68
CA THR A 264 -1.84 -22.61 6.90
C THR A 264 -3.33 -22.56 6.54
N THR A 265 -3.99 -23.72 6.56
CA THR A 265 -5.40 -23.87 6.15
C THR A 265 -6.43 -23.20 7.07
N THR A 266 -5.99 -22.63 8.20
CA THR A 266 -6.86 -21.83 9.09
C THR A 266 -6.94 -20.35 8.70
N LEU A 267 -6.09 -19.89 7.77
CA LEU A 267 -6.14 -18.53 7.22
C LEU A 267 -7.15 -18.45 6.06
N GLU A 268 -7.64 -17.25 5.78
CA GLU A 268 -8.52 -16.98 4.66
C GLU A 268 -7.84 -17.28 3.31
N GLU A 269 -8.64 -17.66 2.31
CA GLU A 269 -8.16 -18.04 0.98
C GLU A 269 -7.25 -16.95 0.38
N GLY A 270 -7.73 -15.71 0.30
CA GLY A 270 -6.95 -14.60 -0.25
C GLY A 270 -5.60 -14.36 0.44
N THR A 271 -5.49 -14.66 1.74
CA THR A 271 -4.22 -14.54 2.48
C THR A 271 -3.24 -15.63 2.06
N ARG A 272 -3.73 -16.87 1.93
CA ARG A 272 -2.92 -18.00 1.50
C ARG A 272 -2.52 -17.89 0.03
N GLN A 273 -3.44 -17.43 -0.82
CA GLN A 273 -3.21 -17.15 -2.24
C GLN A 273 -2.09 -16.13 -2.42
N LEU A 274 -2.08 -15.03 -1.68
CA LEU A 274 -0.97 -14.06 -1.73
C LEU A 274 0.35 -14.64 -1.23
N GLY A 275 0.32 -15.51 -0.22
CA GLY A 275 1.50 -16.27 0.21
C GLY A 275 2.07 -17.15 -0.92
N LEU A 276 1.20 -17.83 -1.68
CA LEU A 276 1.60 -18.60 -2.85
C LEU A 276 2.09 -17.70 -3.98
N GLU A 277 1.39 -16.60 -4.27
CA GLU A 277 1.78 -15.63 -5.30
C GLU A 277 3.21 -15.13 -5.07
N PHE A 278 3.56 -14.72 -3.84
CA PHE A 278 4.93 -14.29 -3.55
C PHE A 278 5.97 -15.37 -3.92
N LEU A 279 5.69 -16.64 -3.65
CA LEU A 279 6.58 -17.74 -3.99
C LEU A 279 6.69 -17.93 -5.51
N VAL A 280 5.59 -17.79 -6.23
CA VAL A 280 5.56 -17.83 -7.70
C VAL A 280 6.33 -16.65 -8.29
N SER A 281 6.08 -15.41 -7.86
CA SER A 281 6.83 -14.25 -8.33
C SER A 281 8.33 -14.39 -8.01
N THR A 282 8.68 -14.99 -6.87
CA THR A 282 10.07 -15.30 -6.53
C THR A 282 10.69 -16.28 -7.54
N ALA A 283 9.97 -17.33 -7.93
CA ALA A 283 10.42 -18.29 -8.94
C ALA A 283 10.60 -17.63 -10.31
N GLU A 284 9.70 -16.74 -10.71
CA GLU A 284 9.75 -16.01 -11.99
C GLU A 284 10.91 -15.01 -12.05
N LYS A 285 11.12 -14.25 -10.97
CA LYS A 285 12.13 -13.17 -10.92
C LYS A 285 13.52 -13.68 -10.56
N LEU A 286 13.61 -14.76 -9.76
CA LEU A 286 14.86 -15.34 -9.26
C LEU A 286 14.97 -16.87 -9.50
N PRO A 287 14.71 -17.39 -10.73
CA PRO A 287 14.60 -18.83 -10.98
C PRO A 287 15.88 -19.61 -10.67
N THR A 288 17.04 -18.97 -10.83
CA THR A 288 18.33 -19.60 -10.51
C THR A 288 18.57 -19.70 -9.00
N ALA A 289 18.08 -18.73 -8.21
CA ALA A 289 18.16 -18.80 -6.77
C ALA A 289 17.23 -19.89 -6.23
N CYS A 290 15.98 -19.93 -6.70
CA CYS A 290 15.00 -20.96 -6.32
C CYS A 290 15.48 -22.38 -6.61
N ARG A 291 16.05 -22.63 -7.80
CA ARG A 291 16.62 -23.95 -8.13
C ARG A 291 17.80 -24.37 -7.25
N LYS A 292 18.55 -23.42 -6.71
CA LYS A 292 19.70 -23.68 -5.82
C LYS A 292 19.31 -23.75 -4.35
N MET A 293 18.20 -23.11 -3.99
CA MET A 293 17.68 -23.14 -2.64
C MET A 293 17.20 -24.55 -2.32
N ALA A 294 17.73 -25.12 -1.26
CA ALA A 294 17.33 -26.44 -0.81
C ALA A 294 15.82 -26.45 -0.54
N ASN A 295 15.13 -27.45 -1.07
CA ASN A 295 13.72 -27.73 -0.84
C ASN A 295 12.72 -26.71 -1.39
N PHE A 296 13.12 -25.64 -2.10
CA PHE A 296 12.13 -24.67 -2.62
C PHE A 296 11.07 -25.37 -3.48
N VAL A 297 11.49 -26.12 -4.51
CA VAL A 297 10.55 -26.84 -5.38
C VAL A 297 9.81 -27.95 -4.63
N GLN A 298 10.53 -28.67 -3.76
CA GLN A 298 9.97 -29.75 -2.95
C GLN A 298 8.90 -29.26 -1.97
N SER A 299 8.93 -27.98 -1.57
CA SER A 299 8.00 -27.39 -0.61
C SER A 299 6.87 -26.62 -1.27
N VAL A 300 7.14 -25.87 -2.36
CA VAL A 300 6.13 -25.02 -3.00
C VAL A 300 5.15 -25.83 -3.86
N ILE A 301 5.63 -26.83 -4.62
CA ILE A 301 4.76 -27.66 -5.49
C ILE A 301 3.64 -28.35 -4.68
N PRO A 302 3.93 -29.02 -3.53
CA PRO A 302 2.86 -29.62 -2.72
C PRO A 302 1.81 -28.63 -2.21
N VAL A 303 2.19 -27.37 -1.95
CA VAL A 303 1.23 -26.36 -1.47
C VAL A 303 0.25 -25.98 -2.59
N ALA A 304 0.74 -25.74 -3.80
CA ALA A 304 -0.12 -25.48 -4.96
C ALA A 304 -1.04 -26.69 -5.26
N MET A 305 -0.48 -27.92 -5.22
CA MET A 305 -1.25 -29.16 -5.36
C MET A 305 -2.32 -29.32 -4.26
N ALA A 306 -2.03 -28.94 -3.02
CA ALA A 306 -2.97 -29.03 -1.91
C ALA A 306 -4.11 -28.02 -2.05
N MET A 307 -3.82 -26.80 -2.53
CA MET A 307 -4.84 -25.80 -2.83
C MET A 307 -5.83 -26.27 -3.91
N MET A 308 -5.36 -27.05 -4.89
CA MET A 308 -6.22 -27.69 -5.91
C MET A 308 -7.17 -28.77 -5.35
N LEU A 309 -7.00 -29.18 -4.08
CA LEU A 309 -7.92 -30.11 -3.42
C LEU A 309 -9.10 -29.39 -2.76
N GLU A 310 -9.08 -28.06 -2.68
CA GLU A 310 -10.10 -27.24 -2.04
C GLU A 310 -11.25 -26.94 -3.01
N LEU A 311 -11.74 -27.99 -3.65
CA LEU A 311 -12.93 -27.96 -4.50
C LEU A 311 -14.14 -28.48 -3.72
N GLN A 312 -15.27 -27.81 -3.87
CA GLN A 312 -16.54 -28.25 -3.31
C GLN A 312 -17.37 -28.97 -4.38
N ASP A 313 -18.02 -30.08 -4.01
CA ASP A 313 -18.98 -30.77 -4.88
C ASP A 313 -20.32 -30.01 -4.85
N GLU A 314 -20.39 -28.96 -5.66
CA GLU A 314 -21.56 -28.08 -5.73
C GLU A 314 -22.60 -28.60 -6.71
N GLN A 315 -23.83 -28.80 -6.23
CA GLN A 315 -24.92 -29.29 -7.08
C GLN A 315 -25.22 -28.35 -8.26
N GLU A 316 -24.97 -27.05 -8.08
CA GLU A 316 -25.15 -26.00 -9.07
C GLU A 316 -24.16 -26.13 -10.23
N TRP A 317 -22.96 -26.68 -9.99
CA TRP A 317 -21.97 -26.94 -11.03
C TRP A 317 -22.51 -27.86 -12.12
N TYR A 318 -23.27 -28.91 -11.76
CA TYR A 318 -23.90 -29.83 -12.72
C TYR A 318 -25.04 -29.21 -13.55
N ALA A 319 -25.49 -28.02 -13.18
CA ALA A 319 -26.60 -27.31 -13.82
C ALA A 319 -26.16 -26.03 -14.55
N LYS A 320 -24.88 -25.64 -14.45
CA LYS A 320 -24.31 -24.51 -15.20
C LYS A 320 -24.07 -24.91 -16.66
N ASP A 321 -24.42 -24.03 -17.59
CA ASP A 321 -24.01 -24.13 -19.00
C ASP A 321 -22.60 -23.52 -19.17
N ASP A 322 -21.81 -24.04 -20.12
CA ASP A 322 -20.42 -23.62 -20.37
C ASP A 322 -20.26 -22.12 -20.70
N ASP A 323 -21.35 -21.43 -21.07
CA ASP A 323 -21.36 -20.01 -21.46
C ASP A 323 -21.51 -19.03 -20.26
N ASP A 324 -21.73 -19.52 -19.02
CA ASP A 324 -21.94 -18.71 -17.79
C ASP A 324 -20.66 -18.51 -16.94
N ASP A 325 -19.48 -18.79 -17.51
CA ASP A 325 -18.17 -18.89 -16.82
C ASP A 325 -17.64 -17.54 -16.28
N ASP A 326 -18.10 -16.41 -16.82
CA ASP A 326 -17.65 -15.05 -16.47
C ASP A 326 -18.00 -14.60 -15.03
N THR A 327 -18.64 -15.46 -14.23
CA THR A 327 -19.11 -15.15 -12.86
C THR A 327 -18.49 -16.01 -11.76
N MET A 328 -17.53 -16.90 -12.08
CA MET A 328 -16.89 -17.75 -11.06
C MET A 328 -15.96 -16.91 -10.17
N GLU A 329 -16.06 -17.13 -8.84
CA GLU A 329 -15.13 -16.55 -7.88
C GLU A 329 -13.76 -17.23 -8.00
N TYR A 330 -12.67 -16.46 -7.90
CA TYR A 330 -11.31 -17.01 -7.96
C TYR A 330 -10.98 -17.72 -6.65
N THR A 331 -10.80 -19.04 -6.71
CA THR A 331 -10.64 -19.91 -5.55
C THR A 331 -9.19 -20.32 -5.33
N ASN A 332 -8.91 -20.98 -4.20
CA ASN A 332 -7.63 -21.67 -4.00
C ASN A 332 -7.32 -22.70 -5.09
N PHE A 333 -8.34 -23.34 -5.67
CA PHE A 333 -8.10 -24.27 -6.77
C PHE A 333 -7.50 -23.56 -7.98
N ASP A 334 -8.08 -22.42 -8.38
CA ASP A 334 -7.60 -21.62 -9.51
C ASP A 334 -6.18 -21.12 -9.27
N ALA A 335 -5.93 -20.60 -8.06
CA ALA A 335 -4.61 -20.15 -7.62
C ALA A 335 -3.56 -21.26 -7.66
N GLY A 336 -3.91 -22.45 -7.17
CA GLY A 336 -3.03 -23.62 -7.19
C GLY A 336 -2.69 -24.06 -8.61
N GLN A 337 -3.70 -24.19 -9.46
CA GLN A 337 -3.54 -24.61 -10.86
C GLN A 337 -2.68 -23.61 -11.66
N GLU A 338 -3.01 -22.32 -11.60
CA GLU A 338 -2.25 -21.28 -12.29
C GLU A 338 -0.80 -21.22 -11.81
N SER A 339 -0.60 -21.35 -10.49
CA SER A 339 0.74 -21.35 -9.89
C SER A 339 1.59 -22.52 -10.37
N LEU A 340 1.02 -23.72 -10.56
CA LEU A 340 1.78 -24.86 -11.07
C LEU A 340 2.33 -24.62 -12.48
N ASP A 341 1.52 -24.04 -13.37
CA ASP A 341 1.96 -23.68 -14.73
C ASP A 341 3.09 -22.64 -14.68
N ARG A 342 2.88 -21.55 -13.95
CA ARG A 342 3.88 -20.48 -13.78
C ARG A 342 5.18 -20.99 -13.17
N LEU A 343 5.12 -21.86 -12.16
CA LEU A 343 6.29 -22.50 -11.54
C LEU A 343 7.02 -23.43 -12.53
N ALA A 344 6.29 -24.22 -13.31
CA ALA A 344 6.86 -25.10 -14.33
C ALA A 344 7.58 -24.30 -15.42
N ILE A 345 6.99 -23.20 -15.89
CA ILE A 345 7.58 -22.29 -16.87
C ILE A 345 8.84 -21.63 -16.29
N ALA A 346 8.78 -21.10 -15.07
CA ALA A 346 9.87 -20.35 -14.46
C ALA A 346 11.09 -21.23 -14.10
N LEU A 347 10.86 -22.42 -13.55
CA LEU A 347 11.92 -23.28 -13.00
C LEU A 347 12.38 -24.37 -13.98
N GLY A 348 11.53 -24.71 -14.95
CA GLY A 348 11.77 -25.71 -15.97
C GLY A 348 11.63 -27.17 -15.49
N GLY A 349 11.28 -28.05 -16.43
CA GLY A 349 10.93 -29.44 -16.12
C GLY A 349 11.99 -30.27 -15.41
N LYS A 350 13.29 -29.94 -15.55
CA LYS A 350 14.35 -30.67 -14.82
C LYS A 350 14.26 -30.50 -13.30
N ALA A 351 13.75 -29.36 -12.84
CA ALA A 351 13.59 -29.09 -11.41
C ALA A 351 12.20 -29.55 -10.92
N VAL A 352 11.16 -29.30 -11.71
CA VAL A 352 9.76 -29.52 -11.31
C VAL A 352 9.30 -30.96 -11.48
N LEU A 353 9.60 -31.61 -12.62
CA LEU A 353 9.08 -32.95 -12.93
C LEU A 353 9.42 -34.00 -11.87
N PRO A 354 10.64 -34.09 -11.32
CA PRO A 354 10.96 -35.09 -10.30
C PRO A 354 10.10 -34.96 -9.04
N VAL A 355 9.68 -33.74 -8.69
CA VAL A 355 8.81 -33.48 -7.53
C VAL A 355 7.36 -33.78 -7.89
N ALA A 356 6.87 -33.21 -9.00
CA ALA A 356 5.50 -33.40 -9.45
C ALA A 356 5.17 -34.88 -9.71
N PHE A 357 6.07 -35.63 -10.35
CA PHE A 357 5.87 -37.07 -10.62
C PHE A 357 6.02 -37.94 -9.37
N GLY A 358 6.51 -37.39 -8.26
CA GLY A 358 6.40 -38.03 -6.95
C GLY A 358 4.99 -37.95 -6.36
N ILE A 359 4.20 -36.95 -6.77
CA ILE A 359 2.89 -36.59 -6.18
C ILE A 359 1.75 -37.03 -7.10
N ILE A 360 1.80 -36.67 -8.39
CA ILE A 360 0.72 -36.88 -9.38
C ILE A 360 0.23 -38.34 -9.41
N PRO A 361 1.09 -39.38 -9.48
CA PRO A 361 0.61 -40.76 -9.48
C PRO A 361 -0.19 -41.12 -8.22
N GLN A 362 0.22 -40.61 -7.05
CA GLN A 362 -0.48 -40.86 -5.78
C GLN A 362 -1.86 -40.18 -5.77
N PHE A 363 -1.97 -39.01 -6.41
CA PHE A 363 -3.23 -38.28 -6.57
C PHE A 363 -4.18 -39.02 -7.51
N LEU A 364 -3.68 -39.48 -8.66
CA LEU A 364 -4.45 -40.26 -9.65
C LEU A 364 -4.92 -41.62 -9.10
N ASP A 365 -4.11 -42.29 -8.28
CA ASP A 365 -4.43 -43.58 -7.68
C ASP A 365 -5.35 -43.48 -6.44
N ASN A 366 -5.72 -42.26 -6.00
CA ASN A 366 -6.59 -42.07 -4.84
C ASN A 366 -8.05 -42.43 -5.18
N ALA A 367 -8.43 -43.68 -4.95
CA ALA A 367 -9.76 -44.20 -5.25
C ALA A 367 -10.88 -43.51 -4.44
N SER A 368 -10.57 -43.00 -3.24
CA SER A 368 -11.56 -42.46 -2.29
C SER A 368 -11.86 -40.96 -2.47
N SER A 369 -11.02 -40.19 -3.17
CA SER A 369 -11.22 -38.75 -3.35
C SER A 369 -11.17 -38.41 -4.83
N TRP A 370 -12.27 -37.84 -5.34
CA TRP A 370 -12.34 -37.40 -6.74
C TRP A 370 -11.53 -36.12 -6.94
N GLU A 371 -11.44 -35.28 -5.91
CA GLU A 371 -10.67 -34.03 -5.87
C GLU A 371 -9.18 -34.31 -6.13
N HIS A 372 -8.62 -35.34 -5.49
CA HIS A 372 -7.23 -35.76 -5.74
C HIS A 372 -7.02 -36.22 -7.17
N ARG A 373 -7.93 -37.02 -7.72
CA ARG A 373 -7.82 -37.49 -9.11
C ARG A 373 -7.97 -36.34 -10.09
N HIS A 374 -8.88 -35.41 -9.83
CA HIS A 374 -9.09 -34.20 -10.62
C HIS A 374 -7.83 -33.32 -10.60
N ALA A 375 -7.31 -32.97 -9.42
CA ALA A 375 -6.10 -32.19 -9.28
C ALA A 375 -4.89 -32.87 -9.96
N GLY A 376 -4.75 -34.20 -9.81
CA GLY A 376 -3.68 -34.96 -10.46
C GLY A 376 -3.76 -35.02 -11.99
N LEU A 377 -4.94 -34.78 -12.58
CA LEU A 377 -5.09 -34.68 -14.04
C LEU A 377 -4.77 -33.28 -14.58
N LEU A 378 -4.99 -32.25 -13.77
CA LEU A 378 -4.78 -30.84 -14.16
C LEU A 378 -3.37 -30.31 -13.86
N ALA A 379 -2.70 -30.91 -12.88
CA ALA A 379 -1.29 -30.66 -12.55
C ALA A 379 -0.32 -31.27 -13.56
#